data_AF-A0A087TBN6-F1
#
_entry.id   AF-A0A087TBN6-F1
#
_cell.length_a   1.000
_cell.length_b   1.000
_cell.length_c   1.000
_cell.angle_alpha   90.00
_cell.angle_beta   90.00
_cell.angle_gamma   90.00
#
_symmetry.space_group_name_H-M   'P 1'
#
loop_
_entity.id
_entity.type
_entity.pdbx_description
1 polymer ?
#
loop_
_entity_poly.entity_id
_entity_poly.type
_entity_poly.pdbx_seq_one_letter_code
_entity_poly.pdbx_strand_id
1 'polypeptide(L)'
;MAKSHTATLDLIKDYIIRYLQKENDQISEDERLIKQYREETEKMRNQMEELRTNAKIFQVSKCSGCTHQLELPSVHFLCGHSYHQQCFESYSAEHDSECPLCLTENQKVLGIIRAQEQNKDLHEQFHHQLERADDGFSVVADYFGRGVFNKVTIVTDSARPAAKSVDSLNPFYADM
;
A
#
# COMPACT_ATOMS: atom_id res chain seq x y z
N MET A 1 -23.95 -30.79 50.74
CA MET A 1 -24.76 -29.59 50.47
C MET A 1 -23.93 -28.37 50.78
N ALA A 2 -23.45 -27.65 49.76
CA ALA A 2 -22.78 -26.37 49.94
C ALA A 2 -23.64 -25.31 49.25
N LYS A 3 -24.61 -24.75 49.98
CA LYS A 3 -25.25 -23.50 49.57
C LYS A 3 -24.37 -22.38 50.11
N SER A 4 -23.46 -21.85 49.29
CA SER A 4 -22.74 -20.65 49.67
C SER A 4 -23.69 -19.45 49.55
N HIS A 5 -23.90 -18.85 50.70
CA HIS A 5 -24.69 -17.68 50.99
C HIS A 5 -24.35 -16.49 50.08
N THR A 6 -25.37 -15.89 49.46
CA THR A 6 -25.42 -14.48 49.02
C THR A 6 -24.11 -13.86 48.51
N ALA A 7 -23.68 -14.18 47.29
CA ALA A 7 -22.74 -13.32 46.57
C ALA A 7 -23.49 -12.04 46.19
N THR A 8 -23.23 -10.94 46.88
CA THR A 8 -23.81 -9.64 46.57
C THR A 8 -23.18 -9.07 45.29
N LEU A 9 -23.99 -8.39 44.49
CA LEU A 9 -23.58 -7.71 43.24
C LEU A 9 -22.38 -6.77 43.43
N ASP A 10 -22.16 -6.27 44.65
CA ASP A 10 -20.99 -5.48 45.02
C ASP A 10 -19.65 -6.21 44.80
N LEU A 11 -19.60 -7.53 44.94
CA LEU A 11 -18.37 -8.31 44.76
C LEU A 11 -17.86 -8.30 43.30
N ILE A 12 -18.78 -8.15 42.34
CA ILE A 12 -18.45 -8.13 40.89
C ILE A 12 -18.44 -6.70 40.31
N LYS A 13 -18.93 -5.71 41.06
CA LYS A 13 -19.07 -4.32 40.61
C LYS A 13 -17.73 -3.72 40.18
N ASP A 14 -16.69 -3.88 40.98
CA ASP A 14 -15.34 -3.36 40.68
C ASP A 14 -14.69 -4.08 39.48
N TYR A 15 -15.04 -5.35 39.26
CA TYR A 15 -14.61 -6.06 38.06
C TYR A 15 -15.30 -5.49 36.81
N ILE A 16 -16.62 -5.30 36.86
CA ILE A 16 -17.39 -4.75 35.74
C ILE A 16 -16.95 -3.32 35.41
N ILE A 17 -16.73 -2.47 36.42
CA ILE A 17 -16.24 -1.09 36.21
C ILE A 17 -14.88 -1.10 35.51
N ARG A 18 -13.92 -1.90 36.00
CA ARG A 18 -12.59 -2.01 35.37
C ARG A 18 -12.66 -2.57 33.95
N TYR A 19 -13.53 -3.55 33.72
CA TYR A 19 -13.74 -4.13 32.39
C TYR A 19 -14.30 -3.08 31.42
N LEU A 20 -15.35 -2.35 31.81
CA LEU A 20 -15.94 -1.29 31.00
C LEU A 20 -14.98 -0.13 30.75
N GLN A 21 -14.16 0.25 31.73
CA GLN A 21 -13.11 1.25 31.56
C GLN A 21 -12.09 0.79 30.52
N LYS A 22 -11.61 -0.45 30.63
CA LYS A 22 -10.66 -1.02 29.66
C LYS A 22 -11.24 -1.06 28.24
N GLU A 23 -12.49 -1.48 28.08
CA GLU A 23 -13.18 -1.47 26.79
C GLU A 23 -13.30 -0.04 26.23
N ASN A 24 -13.64 0.93 27.08
CA ASN A 24 -13.75 2.33 26.65
C ASN A 24 -12.40 2.92 26.23
N ASP A 25 -11.32 2.55 26.93
CA ASP A 25 -9.95 2.92 26.56
C ASP A 25 -9.56 2.29 25.21
N GLN A 26 -9.93 1.03 24.97
CA GLN A 26 -9.72 0.35 23.69
C GLN A 26 -10.49 1.04 22.55
N ILE A 27 -11.77 1.37 22.76
CA ILE A 27 -12.57 2.10 21.78
C ILE A 27 -11.92 3.45 21.45
N SER A 28 -11.45 4.18 22.46
CA SER A 28 -10.79 5.47 22.26
C SER A 28 -9.50 5.34 21.44
N GLU A 29 -8.69 4.31 21.68
CA GLU A 29 -7.48 4.06 20.88
C GLU A 29 -7.80 3.64 19.46
N ASP A 30 -8.80 2.78 19.26
CA ASP A 30 -9.26 2.36 17.93
C ASP A 30 -9.79 3.55 17.12
N GLU A 31 -10.59 4.43 17.74
CA GLU A 31 -11.06 5.66 17.10
C GLU A 31 -9.91 6.59 16.69
N ARG A 32 -8.89 6.71 17.55
CA ARG A 32 -7.68 7.50 17.26
C ARG A 32 -6.92 6.92 16.07
N LEU A 33 -6.73 5.60 16.04
CA LEU A 33 -6.06 4.90 14.94
C LEU A 33 -6.84 5.03 13.63
N ILE A 34 -8.17 4.87 13.66
CA ILE A 34 -9.04 5.05 12.50
C ILE A 34 -8.87 6.46 11.92
N LYS A 35 -8.86 7.49 12.76
CA LYS A 35 -8.63 8.86 12.31
C LYS A 35 -7.27 9.03 11.66
N GLN A 36 -6.20 8.54 12.32
CA GLN A 36 -4.84 8.60 11.79
C GLN A 36 -4.74 7.90 10.42
N TYR A 37 -5.25 6.68 10.28
CA TYR A 37 -5.19 5.94 9.03
C TYR A 37 -5.99 6.61 7.91
N ARG A 38 -7.11 7.27 8.22
CA ARG A 38 -7.88 8.05 7.23
C ARG A 38 -7.07 9.24 6.72
N GLU A 39 -6.45 10.00 7.61
CA GLU A 39 -5.61 11.15 7.26
C GLU A 39 -4.39 10.73 6.42
N GLU A 40 -3.71 9.65 6.81
CA GLU A 40 -2.58 9.09 6.05
C GLU A 40 -3.01 8.60 4.66
N THR A 41 -4.17 7.93 4.57
CA THR A 41 -4.73 7.47 3.28
C THR A 41 -5.05 8.64 2.37
N GLU A 42 -5.66 9.70 2.89
CA GLU A 42 -5.96 10.91 2.13
C GLU A 42 -4.70 11.59 1.64
N LYS A 43 -3.69 11.74 2.51
CA LYS A 43 -2.38 12.28 2.15
C LYS A 43 -1.74 11.47 1.02
N MET A 44 -1.79 10.14 1.09
CA MET A 44 -1.23 9.26 0.06
C MET A 44 -1.96 9.41 -1.27
N ARG A 45 -3.29 9.51 -1.27
CA ARG A 45 -4.08 9.79 -2.48
C ARG A 45 -3.72 11.12 -3.12
N ASN A 46 -3.56 12.17 -2.30
CA ASN A 46 -3.15 13.48 -2.79
C ASN A 46 -1.74 13.42 -3.42
N GLN A 47 -0.81 12.68 -2.81
CA GLN A 47 0.51 12.45 -3.38
C GLN A 47 0.46 11.68 -4.71
N MET A 48 -0.42 10.68 -4.84
CA MET A 48 -0.60 9.96 -6.10
C MET A 48 -1.09 10.89 -7.22
N GLU A 49 -2.09 11.75 -6.93
CA GLU A 49 -2.60 12.71 -7.90
C GLU A 49 -1.56 13.77 -8.27
N GLU A 50 -0.78 14.25 -7.29
CA GLU A 50 0.32 15.18 -7.53
C GLU A 50 1.37 14.56 -8.47
N LEU A 51 1.80 13.32 -8.21
CA LEU A 51 2.79 12.62 -9.05
C LEU A 51 2.27 12.34 -10.47
N ARG A 52 0.95 12.20 -10.66
CA ARG A 52 0.33 11.94 -11.97
C ARG A 52 0.16 13.21 -12.80
N THR A 53 -0.18 14.32 -12.16
CA THR A 53 -0.65 15.53 -12.85
C THR A 53 0.41 16.63 -12.91
N ASN A 54 1.33 16.66 -11.96
CA ASN A 54 2.30 17.74 -11.82
C ASN A 54 3.72 17.29 -12.20
N ALA A 55 4.46 18.19 -12.85
CA ALA A 55 5.88 17.99 -13.09
C ALA A 55 6.66 18.04 -11.77
N LYS A 56 7.50 17.03 -11.52
CA LYS A 56 8.36 16.96 -10.34
C LYS A 56 9.73 17.57 -10.62
N ILE A 57 10.15 18.53 -9.80
CA ILE A 57 11.49 19.13 -9.87
C ILE A 57 12.47 18.26 -9.08
N PHE A 58 13.56 17.84 -9.72
CA PHE A 58 14.65 17.12 -9.08
C PHE A 58 15.79 18.08 -8.73
N GLN A 59 15.99 18.32 -7.42
CA GLN A 59 17.09 19.15 -6.91
C GLN A 59 18.25 18.33 -6.34
N VAL A 60 18.27 17.02 -6.61
CA VAL A 60 19.26 16.09 -6.05
C VAL A 60 20.61 16.33 -6.71
N SER A 61 21.61 16.64 -5.89
CA SER A 61 22.97 16.96 -6.33
C SER A 61 23.95 15.79 -6.25
N LYS A 62 23.53 14.63 -5.74
CA LYS A 62 24.39 13.45 -5.55
C LYS A 62 23.76 12.18 -6.13
N CYS A 63 24.58 11.34 -6.73
CA CYS A 63 24.16 10.03 -7.21
C CYS A 63 23.85 9.09 -6.03
N SER A 64 22.67 8.47 -6.03
CA SER A 64 22.24 7.51 -5.02
C SER A 64 23.04 6.20 -5.02
N GLY A 65 23.73 5.88 -6.14
CA GLY A 65 24.53 4.66 -6.26
C GLY A 65 26.00 4.81 -5.87
N CYS A 66 26.65 5.93 -6.23
CA CYS A 66 28.07 6.14 -5.96
C CYS A 66 28.34 7.29 -4.97
N THR A 67 27.33 8.05 -4.55
CA THR A 67 27.38 9.19 -3.62
C THR A 67 28.17 10.42 -4.09
N HIS A 68 28.77 10.37 -5.27
CA HIS A 68 29.47 11.49 -5.89
C HIS A 68 28.50 12.55 -6.43
N GLN A 69 29.03 13.74 -6.70
CA GLN A 69 28.28 14.83 -7.33
C GLN A 69 27.63 14.33 -8.63
N LEU A 70 26.33 14.59 -8.77
CA LEU A 70 25.56 14.18 -9.93
C LEU A 70 25.94 15.07 -11.11
N GLU A 71 26.27 14.43 -12.22
CA GLU A 71 26.62 15.08 -13.48
C GLU A 71 25.76 14.49 -14.61
N LEU A 72 25.60 15.26 -15.69
CA LEU A 72 24.84 14.82 -16.84
C LEU A 72 25.69 13.85 -17.69
N PRO A 73 25.08 12.80 -18.28
CA PRO A 73 23.65 12.46 -18.24
C PRO A 73 23.23 11.73 -16.94
N SER A 74 22.03 12.06 -16.44
CA SER A 74 21.46 11.49 -15.22
C SER A 74 20.05 10.91 -15.44
N VAL A 75 19.72 9.91 -14.63
CA VAL A 75 18.41 9.25 -14.59
C VAL A 75 17.76 9.56 -13.25
N HIS A 76 16.50 9.99 -13.28
CA HIS A 76 15.73 10.40 -12.10
C HIS A 76 14.45 9.59 -11.98
N PHE A 77 14.17 9.09 -10.77
CA PHE A 77 12.94 8.35 -10.46
C PHE A 77 12.00 9.20 -9.61
N LEU A 78 10.70 9.05 -9.78
CA LEU A 78 9.69 9.78 -8.98
C LEU A 78 9.76 9.49 -7.48
N CYS A 79 10.40 8.40 -7.06
CA CYS A 79 10.75 8.14 -5.66
C CYS A 79 11.80 9.12 -5.09
N GLY A 80 12.42 9.95 -5.93
CA GLY A 80 13.41 10.96 -5.55
C GLY A 80 14.87 10.53 -5.74
N HIS A 81 15.13 9.26 -6.03
CA HIS A 81 16.48 8.78 -6.27
C HIS A 81 16.98 9.17 -7.66
N SER A 82 18.25 9.58 -7.71
CA SER A 82 18.90 10.07 -8.93
C SER A 82 20.23 9.36 -9.10
N TYR A 83 20.56 8.98 -10.33
CA TYR A 83 21.77 8.22 -10.65
C TYR A 83 22.46 8.83 -11.87
N HIS A 84 23.78 8.72 -11.94
CA HIS A 84 24.47 8.85 -13.23
C HIS A 84 23.95 7.76 -14.16
N GLN A 85 23.80 8.06 -15.45
CA GLN A 85 23.38 7.05 -16.43
C GLN A 85 24.25 5.79 -16.37
N GLN A 86 25.57 5.96 -16.31
CA GLN A 86 26.52 4.85 -16.21
C GLN A 86 26.36 4.02 -14.93
N CYS A 87 26.12 4.69 -13.79
CA CYS A 87 25.87 3.99 -12.54
C CYS A 87 24.58 3.17 -12.64
N PHE A 88 23.52 3.77 -13.19
CA PHE A 88 22.25 3.08 -13.38
C PHE A 88 22.40 1.83 -14.25
N GLU A 89 23.03 1.93 -15.41
CA GLU A 89 23.28 0.80 -16.32
C GLU A 89 24.10 -0.32 -15.65
N SER A 90 25.03 0.01 -14.76
CA SER A 90 25.82 -0.99 -14.03
C SER A 90 25.04 -1.75 -12.96
N TYR A 91 24.01 -1.12 -12.37
CA TYR A 91 23.19 -1.71 -11.31
C TYR A 91 21.90 -2.36 -11.84
N SER A 92 21.40 -1.91 -12.99
CA SER A 92 20.09 -2.29 -13.55
C SER A 92 20.24 -2.97 -14.91
N ALA A 93 20.96 -4.09 -15.01
CA ALA A 93 21.11 -4.81 -16.27
C ALA A 93 19.82 -5.56 -16.73
N GLU A 94 18.88 -5.79 -15.82
CA GLU A 94 17.63 -6.53 -16.07
C GLU A 94 16.36 -5.69 -15.80
N HIS A 95 16.50 -4.49 -15.24
CA HIS A 95 15.39 -3.66 -14.73
C HIS A 95 15.58 -2.17 -15.10
N ASP A 96 15.64 -1.89 -16.40
CA ASP A 96 15.97 -0.59 -17.00
C ASP A 96 14.98 0.55 -16.68
N SER A 97 13.86 0.26 -16.02
CA SER A 97 12.82 1.21 -15.66
C SER A 97 12.54 1.30 -14.15
N GLU A 98 13.29 0.58 -13.32
CA GLU A 98 13.06 0.55 -11.87
C GLU A 98 14.25 1.09 -11.07
N CYS A 99 13.94 1.79 -9.98
CA CYS A 99 14.96 2.35 -9.10
C CYS A 99 15.67 1.22 -8.32
N PRO A 100 17.00 1.03 -8.43
CA PRO A 100 17.73 -0.04 -7.76
C PRO A 100 17.51 -0.10 -6.24
N LEU A 101 17.49 1.07 -5.58
CA LEU A 101 17.27 1.17 -4.13
C LEU A 101 15.85 0.78 -3.68
N CYS A 102 14.85 0.90 -4.56
CA CYS A 102 13.46 0.61 -4.23
C CYS A 102 13.01 -0.76 -4.75
N LEU A 103 13.76 -1.33 -5.71
CA LEU A 103 13.47 -2.57 -6.40
C LEU A 103 13.09 -3.71 -5.43
N THR A 104 13.96 -3.99 -4.45
CA THR A 104 13.77 -5.11 -3.53
C THR A 104 12.48 -4.97 -2.71
N GLU A 105 12.22 -3.78 -2.16
CA GLU A 105 11.02 -3.55 -1.35
C GLU A 105 9.76 -3.55 -2.23
N ASN A 106 9.81 -2.95 -3.42
CA ASN A 106 8.71 -2.98 -4.37
C ASN A 106 8.39 -4.42 -4.81
N GLN A 107 9.39 -5.25 -5.09
CA GLN A 107 9.20 -6.66 -5.45
C GLN A 107 8.55 -7.46 -4.33
N LYS A 108 8.93 -7.23 -3.06
CA LYS A 108 8.26 -7.85 -1.91
C LYS A 108 6.78 -7.47 -1.86
N VAL A 109 6.46 -6.18 -1.99
CA VAL A 109 5.07 -5.70 -2.00
C VAL A 109 4.28 -6.30 -3.16
N LEU A 110 4.84 -6.30 -4.37
CA LEU A 110 4.23 -6.92 -5.55
C LEU A 110 4.05 -8.44 -5.39
N GLY A 111 4.95 -9.11 -4.66
CA GLY A 111 4.82 -10.51 -4.30
C GLY A 111 3.65 -10.77 -3.35
N ILE A 112 3.47 -9.92 -2.33
CA ILE A 112 2.33 -9.98 -1.41
C ILE A 112 1.02 -9.77 -2.17
N ILE A 113 0.95 -8.78 -3.06
CA ILE A 113 -0.25 -8.52 -3.87
C ILE A 113 -0.59 -9.74 -4.74
N ARG A 114 0.40 -10.31 -5.43
CA ARG A 114 0.21 -11.52 -6.25
C ARG A 114 -0.28 -12.71 -5.42
N ALA A 115 0.29 -12.91 -4.23
CA ALA A 115 -0.17 -13.96 -3.32
C ALA A 115 -1.62 -13.72 -2.88
N GLN A 116 -2.01 -12.48 -2.58
CA GLN A 116 -3.39 -12.13 -2.24
C GLN A 116 -4.37 -12.41 -3.39
N GLU A 117 -3.96 -12.16 -4.64
CA GLU A 117 -4.77 -12.47 -5.82
C GLU A 117 -4.98 -13.97 -6.01
N GLN A 118 -3.93 -14.78 -5.86
CA GLN A 118 -4.02 -16.25 -5.94
C GLN A 118 -4.92 -16.84 -4.85
N ASN A 119 -4.99 -16.21 -3.68
CA ASN A 119 -5.85 -16.65 -2.59
C ASN A 119 -7.36 -16.43 -2.87
N LYS A 120 -7.73 -15.62 -3.87
CA LYS A 120 -9.14 -15.38 -4.23
C LYS A 120 -9.83 -16.62 -4.78
N ASP A 121 -9.07 -17.54 -5.37
CA ASP A 121 -9.58 -18.76 -5.98
C ASP A 121 -9.82 -19.89 -4.95
N LEU A 122 -9.49 -19.67 -3.66
CA LEU A 122 -9.62 -20.67 -2.58
C LEU A 122 -11.01 -20.67 -1.91
N HIS A 123 -12.06 -20.31 -2.64
CA HIS A 123 -13.42 -20.21 -2.11
C HIS A 123 -13.91 -21.52 -1.46
N GLU A 124 -13.55 -22.68 -2.03
CA GLU A 124 -13.93 -23.98 -1.48
C GLU A 124 -13.22 -24.30 -0.15
N GLN A 125 -11.95 -23.92 0.01
CA GLN A 125 -11.24 -24.11 1.27
C GLN A 125 -11.81 -23.23 2.38
N PHE A 126 -12.27 -22.02 2.05
CA PHE A 126 -12.95 -21.15 3.01
C PHE A 126 -14.21 -21.79 3.56
N HIS A 127 -15.10 -22.29 2.70
CA HIS A 127 -16.34 -22.94 3.14
C HIS A 127 -16.07 -24.16 4.03
N HIS A 128 -15.10 -24.99 3.65
CA HIS A 128 -14.72 -26.15 4.44
C HIS A 128 -14.12 -25.76 5.81
N GLN A 129 -13.37 -24.65 5.90
CA GLN A 129 -12.86 -24.15 7.19
C GLN A 129 -14.00 -23.56 8.03
N LEU A 130 -14.92 -22.82 7.43
CA LEU A 130 -16.04 -22.20 8.11
C LEU A 130 -17.01 -23.24 8.70
N GLU A 131 -17.31 -24.31 7.96
CA GLU A 131 -18.19 -25.40 8.43
C GLU A 131 -17.64 -26.17 9.63
N ARG A 132 -16.32 -26.14 9.83
CA ARG A 132 -15.62 -26.92 10.87
C ARG A 132 -15.09 -26.07 12.01
N ALA A 133 -15.20 -24.75 11.92
CA ALA A 133 -14.64 -23.83 12.91
C ALA A 133 -15.59 -23.66 14.09
N ASP A 134 -15.02 -23.70 15.29
CA ASP A 134 -15.75 -23.39 16.53
C ASP A 134 -16.11 -21.88 16.60
N ASP A 135 -15.27 -21.02 16.03
CA ASP A 135 -15.50 -19.58 15.88
C ASP A 135 -15.50 -19.17 14.39
N GLY A 136 -16.68 -19.22 13.79
CA GLY A 136 -16.88 -18.81 12.41
C GLY A 136 -16.62 -17.31 12.18
N PHE A 137 -16.77 -16.45 13.19
CA PHE A 137 -16.51 -15.02 13.03
C PHE A 137 -15.02 -14.74 12.83
N SER A 138 -14.15 -15.38 13.62
CA SER A 138 -12.71 -15.28 13.43
C SER A 138 -12.26 -15.76 12.05
N VAL A 139 -12.84 -16.86 11.54
CA VAL A 139 -12.55 -17.36 10.18
C VAL A 139 -12.98 -16.35 9.11
N VAL A 140 -14.17 -15.76 9.24
CA VAL A 140 -14.65 -14.72 8.33
C VAL A 140 -13.77 -13.47 8.42
N ALA A 141 -13.38 -13.05 9.62
CA ALA A 141 -12.54 -11.88 9.83
C ALA A 141 -11.14 -12.05 9.22
N ASP A 142 -10.52 -13.23 9.40
CA ASP A 142 -9.24 -13.57 8.77
C ASP A 142 -9.36 -13.62 7.24
N TYR A 143 -10.40 -14.29 6.73
CA TYR A 143 -10.64 -14.40 5.29
C TYR A 143 -10.88 -13.03 4.64
N PHE A 144 -11.64 -12.16 5.31
CA PHE A 144 -11.85 -10.77 4.89
C PHE A 144 -10.55 -9.96 4.97
N GLY A 145 -9.77 -10.11 6.05
CA GLY A 145 -8.49 -9.43 6.26
C GLY A 145 -7.44 -9.76 5.20
N ARG A 146 -7.53 -10.92 4.55
CA ARG A 146 -6.66 -11.30 3.41
C ARG A 146 -6.95 -10.53 2.11
N GLY A 147 -7.99 -9.70 2.09
CA GLY A 147 -8.29 -8.82 0.94
C GLY A 147 -8.89 -9.55 -0.26
N VAL A 148 -9.49 -10.73 -0.07
CA VAL A 148 -10.07 -11.57 -1.14
C VAL A 148 -11.16 -10.85 -1.97
N PHE A 149 -11.87 -9.90 -1.37
CA PHE A 149 -12.90 -9.10 -2.06
C PHE A 149 -12.34 -7.83 -2.71
N ASN A 150 -11.09 -7.44 -2.43
CA ASN A 150 -10.50 -6.23 -2.96
C ASN A 150 -9.84 -6.51 -4.32
N LYS A 151 -10.29 -5.84 -5.38
CA LYS A 151 -9.53 -5.78 -6.65
C LYS A 151 -8.32 -4.87 -6.42
N VAL A 152 -7.13 -5.45 -6.28
CA VAL A 152 -5.90 -4.66 -6.26
C VAL A 152 -5.62 -4.25 -7.71
N THR A 153 -5.91 -3.00 -8.06
CA THR A 153 -5.55 -2.47 -9.37
C THR A 153 -4.15 -1.90 -9.28
N ILE A 154 -3.14 -2.68 -9.70
CA ILE A 154 -1.80 -2.15 -9.92
C ILE A 154 -1.88 -1.30 -11.18
N VAL A 155 -1.81 0.02 -11.04
CA VAL A 155 -1.72 0.93 -12.19
C VAL A 155 -0.28 0.89 -12.69
N THR A 156 0.00 -0.03 -13.62
CA THR A 156 1.23 -0.02 -14.41
C THR A 156 1.01 0.84 -15.66
N ASP A 157 1.95 1.72 -15.99
CA ASP A 157 1.93 2.57 -17.21
C ASP A 157 1.91 1.78 -18.55
N SER A 158 1.98 0.45 -18.49
CA SER A 158 1.96 -0.49 -19.62
C SER A 158 0.71 -0.42 -20.50
N ALA A 159 -0.32 0.32 -20.10
CA ALA A 159 -1.54 0.55 -20.87
C ALA A 159 -1.70 2.02 -21.25
N ARG A 160 -0.70 2.60 -21.93
CA ARG A 160 -0.91 3.84 -22.69
C ARG A 160 -1.58 3.48 -24.02
N PRO A 161 -2.90 3.72 -24.22
CA PRO A 161 -3.40 3.75 -25.59
C PRO A 161 -2.62 4.84 -26.32
N ALA A 162 -2.02 4.48 -27.46
CA ALA A 162 -1.20 5.38 -28.26
C ALA A 162 -1.88 6.75 -28.38
N ALA A 163 -1.30 7.77 -27.75
CA ALA A 163 -1.71 9.15 -27.98
C ALA A 163 -1.50 9.40 -29.47
N LYS A 164 -2.59 9.58 -30.21
CA LYS A 164 -2.53 9.99 -31.61
C LYS A 164 -1.71 11.27 -31.65
N SER A 165 -0.58 11.24 -32.36
CA SER A 165 0.28 12.39 -32.59
C SER A 165 -0.55 13.56 -33.09
N VAL A 166 -0.60 14.63 -32.32
CA VAL A 166 -1.24 15.89 -32.70
C VAL A 166 -0.24 16.70 -33.55
N ASP A 167 0.23 16.11 -34.64
CA ASP A 167 1.19 16.74 -35.57
C ASP A 167 0.65 16.89 -36.99
N SER A 168 -0.65 16.63 -37.20
CA SER A 168 -1.28 16.73 -38.52
C SER A 168 -2.26 17.90 -38.67
N LEU A 169 -2.14 18.96 -37.87
CA LEU A 169 -2.99 20.15 -37.96
C LEU A 169 -2.20 21.47 -37.81
N ASN A 170 -1.02 21.57 -38.43
CA ASN A 170 -0.38 22.88 -38.60
C ASN A 170 -0.36 23.30 -40.09
N PRO A 171 -1.33 24.10 -40.55
CA PRO A 171 -1.44 24.50 -41.96
C PRO A 171 -0.48 25.64 -42.37
N PHE A 172 0.51 25.98 -41.54
CA PHE A 172 1.39 27.15 -41.75
C PHE A 172 2.78 26.83 -42.34
N TYR A 173 3.01 25.61 -42.85
CA TYR A 173 4.27 25.23 -43.52
C TYR A 173 4.04 24.42 -44.81
N ALA A 174 3.11 24.87 -45.65
CA ALA A 174 3.07 24.48 -47.06
C ALA A 174 3.37 25.73 -47.90
N ASP A 175 4.38 25.61 -48.75
CA ASP A 175 4.89 26.60 -49.71
C ASP A 175 5.90 27.65 -49.19
N MET A 176 7.14 27.19 -49.03
CA MET A 176 8.30 27.87 -49.60
C MET A 176 9.23 26.86 -50.29
#